data_AF-A0AAD5CA11-F1
#
_entry.id   AF-A0AAD5CA11-F1
#
_cell.length_a   1.000
_cell.length_b   1.000
_cell.length_c   1.000
_cell.angle_alpha   90.00
_cell.angle_beta   90.00
_cell.angle_gamma   90.00
#
_symmetry.space_group_name_H-M   'P 1'
#
loop_
_entity.id
_entity.type
_entity.pdbx_description
1 polymer ?
#
loop_
_entity_poly.entity_id
_entity_poly.type
_entity_poly.pdbx_seq_one_letter_code
_entity_poly.pdbx_strand_id
1 'polypeptide(L)' 'METVGRSYSRHMEDEYQKFIRRMNPPRVVIDNESCKNATIIQVDSANKHGILLEVVQVLTDLNFIVTKAYISSDGG' A
#
# COMPACT_ATOMS: atom_id res chain seq x y z
N MET A 1 32.01 14.12 11.52
CA MET A 1 30.89 14.87 12.14
C MET A 1 29.67 15.05 11.22
N GLU A 2 29.60 14.38 10.05
CA GLU A 2 28.50 14.58 9.07
C GLU A 2 27.39 13.52 9.11
N THR A 3 27.61 12.41 9.82
CA THR A 3 26.69 11.26 9.86
C THR A 3 25.47 11.49 10.76
N VAL A 4 25.58 12.32 11.79
CA VAL A 4 24.50 12.56 12.77
C VAL A 4 23.37 13.39 12.14
N GLY A 5 23.68 14.47 11.40
CA GLY A 5 22.67 15.32 10.74
C GLY A 5 21.86 14.58 9.67
N ARG A 6 22.48 13.66 8.93
CA ARG A 6 21.80 12.84 7.92
C ARG A 6 20.88 11.77 8.54
N SER A 7 21.16 11.34 9.77
CA SER A 7 20.31 10.40 10.50
C SER A 7 19.05 11.09 11.04
N TYR A 8 19.16 12.32 11.56
CA TYR A 8 18.01 13.08 12.04
C TYR A 8 17.03 13.46 10.92
N SER A 9 17.53 13.85 9.73
CA SER A 9 16.69 14.14 8.55
C SER A 9 15.84 12.94 8.14
N ARG A 10 16.48 11.76 8.03
CA ARG A 10 15.79 10.52 7.65
C ARG A 10 14.71 10.11 8.65
N HIS A 11 15.01 10.23 9.94
CA HIS A 11 14.03 9.95 10.99
C HIS A 11 12.81 10.90 10.93
N MET A 12 13.02 12.18 10.62
CA MET A 12 11.93 13.14 10.43
C MET A 12 11.10 12.82 9.19
N GLU A 13 11.74 12.44 8.08
CA GLU A 13 11.07 11.99 6.85
C GLU A 13 10.20 10.74 7.10
N ASP A 14 10.73 9.76 7.84
CA ASP A 14 9.99 8.54 8.20
C ASP A 14 8.78 8.84 9.09
N GLU A 15 8.92 9.69 10.11
CA GLU A 15 7.82 10.11 10.98
C GLU A 15 6.76 10.92 10.20
N TYR A 16 7.18 11.79 9.29
CA TYR A 16 6.28 12.51 8.38
C TYR A 16 5.52 11.55 7.45
N GLN A 17 6.20 10.53 6.91
CA GLN A 17 5.57 9.51 6.08
C GLN A 17 4.57 8.66 6.87
N LYS A 18 4.90 8.28 8.11
CA LYS A 18 3.95 7.61 9.02
C LYS A 18 2.74 8.49 9.30
N PHE A 19 2.94 9.78 9.51
CA PHE A 19 1.85 10.73 9.71
C PHE A 19 0.93 10.82 8.48
N ILE A 20 1.50 10.94 7.27
CA ILE A 20 0.72 10.93 6.02
C ILE A 20 -0.05 9.61 5.86
N ARG A 21 0.57 8.46 6.17
CA ARG A 21 -0.12 7.14 6.15
C ARG A 21 -1.36 7.13 7.05
N ARG A 22 -1.31 7.80 8.20
CA ARG A 22 -2.45 7.89 9.14
C ARG A 22 -3.53 8.87 8.65
N MET A 23 -3.16 9.90 7.91
CA MET A 23 -4.09 10.90 7.38
C MET A 23 -4.88 10.39 6.18
N ASN A 24 -4.26 9.57 5.32
CA ASN A 24 -4.93 8.95 4.18
C ASN A 24 -4.70 7.43 4.20
N PRO A 25 -5.46 6.68 5.03
CA PRO A 25 -5.33 5.23 5.08
C PRO A 25 -5.75 4.61 3.75
N PRO A 26 -5.17 3.45 3.37
CA PRO A 26 -5.64 2.70 2.21
C PRO A 26 -7.14 2.41 2.32
N ARG A 27 -7.88 2.61 1.22
CA ARG A 27 -9.29 2.24 1.12
C ARG A 27 -9.38 0.89 0.43
N VAL A 28 -10.14 -0.01 1.04
CA VAL A 28 -10.34 -1.36 0.52
C VAL A 28 -11.83 -1.59 0.29
N VAL A 29 -12.18 -2.04 -0.91
CA VAL A 29 -13.53 -2.50 -1.25
C VAL A 29 -13.45 -3.97 -1.62
N ILE A 30 -14.36 -4.76 -1.06
CA ILE A 30 -14.50 -6.18 -1.33
C ILE A 30 -15.83 -6.38 -2.04
N ASP A 31 -15.77 -6.97 -3.24
CA ASP A 31 -16.92 -7.27 -4.07
C ASP A 31 -16.94 -8.77 -4.39
N ASN A 32 -17.94 -9.46 -3.86
CA ASN A 32 -18.20 -10.88 -4.09
C ASN A 32 -19.39 -11.11 -5.04
N GLU A 33 -20.03 -10.06 -5.54
CA GLU A 33 -21.25 -10.13 -6.33
C GLU A 33 -20.97 -9.99 -7.83
N SER A 34 -20.02 -9.12 -8.21
CA SER A 34 -19.73 -8.84 -9.62
C SER A 34 -19.00 -9.98 -10.34
N CYS A 35 -18.39 -10.93 -9.62
CA CYS A 35 -17.77 -12.12 -10.20
C CYS A 35 -18.08 -13.38 -9.40
N LYS A 36 -18.80 -14.33 -10.01
CA LYS A 36 -19.20 -15.58 -9.33
C LYS A 36 -18.04 -16.48 -8.91
N ASN A 37 -16.87 -16.32 -9.54
CA ASN A 37 -15.74 -17.23 -9.40
C ASN A 37 -14.54 -16.62 -8.68
N ALA A 38 -14.64 -15.36 -8.23
CA ALA A 38 -13.53 -14.67 -7.59
C ALA A 38 -14.04 -13.54 -6.68
N THR A 39 -13.34 -13.32 -5.57
CA THR A 39 -13.45 -12.09 -4.79
C THR A 39 -12.68 -10.98 -5.49
N ILE A 40 -13.36 -9.88 -5.82
CA ILE A 40 -12.71 -8.68 -6.34
C ILE A 40 -12.33 -7.80 -5.16
N ILE A 41 -11.04 -7.48 -5.04
CA ILE A 41 -10.51 -6.59 -4.01
C ILE A 41 -9.97 -5.36 -4.72
N GLN A 42 -10.54 -4.20 -4.42
CA GLN A 42 -10.05 -2.91 -4.90
C GLN A 42 -9.31 -2.23 -3.77
N VAL A 43 -8.08 -1.78 -4.04
CA VAL A 43 -7.22 -1.11 -3.08
C VAL A 43 -6.82 0.25 -3.64
N ASP A 44 -7.35 1.31 -3.06
CA ASP A 44 -6.92 2.67 -3.34
C ASP A 44 -5.94 3.09 -2.24
N SER A 45 -4.75 3.54 -2.63
CA SER A 45 -3.73 3.98 -1.68
C SER A 45 -2.87 5.09 -2.27
N ALA A 46 -2.23 5.87 -1.40
CA ALA A 46 -1.19 6.79 -1.83
C ALA A 46 -0.04 5.99 -2.47
N ASN A 47 0.47 6.45 -3.62
CA ASN A 47 1.60 5.81 -4.28
C ASN A 47 2.86 5.94 -3.41
N LYS A 48 3.34 4.81 -2.87
CA LYS A 48 4.53 4.73 -2.03
C LYS A 48 5.40 3.59 -2.53
N HIS A 49 6.71 3.77 -2.40
CA HIS A 49 7.64 2.71 -2.74
C HIS A 49 7.31 1.43 -1.94
N GLY A 50 7.20 0.31 -2.66
CA GLY A 50 6.93 -1.00 -2.06
C GLY A 50 5.44 -1.31 -1.79
N ILE A 51 4.50 -0.39 -2.03
CA ILE A 51 3.09 -0.60 -1.65
C ILE A 51 2.45 -1.81 -2.33
N LEU A 52 2.76 -2.06 -3.60
CA LEU A 52 2.22 -3.22 -4.31
C LEU A 52 2.70 -4.53 -3.68
N LEU A 53 3.97 -4.60 -3.27
CA LEU A 53 4.52 -5.77 -2.60
C LEU A 53 3.84 -5.98 -1.25
N GLU A 54 3.65 -4.89 -0.48
CA GLU A 54 2.94 -4.93 0.81
C GLU A 54 1.50 -5.45 0.64
N VAL A 55 0.77 -5.00 -0.37
CA VAL A 55 -0.58 -5.50 -0.68
C VAL A 55 -0.56 -6.99 -1.02
N VAL A 56 0.33 -7.43 -1.90
CA VAL A 56 0.40 -8.85 -2.31
C VAL A 56 0.77 -9.74 -1.12
N GLN A 57 1.67 -9.29 -0.25
CA GLN A 57 2.04 -10.01 0.97
C GLN A 57 0.84 -10.18 1.89
N VAL A 58 0.12 -9.10 2.21
CA VAL A 58 -1.08 -9.18 3.07
C VAL A 58 -2.14 -10.11 2.47
N LEU A 59 -2.40 -10.03 1.17
CA LEU A 59 -3.34 -10.94 0.51
C LEU A 59 -2.89 -12.41 0.61
N THR A 60 -1.60 -12.67 0.46
CA THR A 60 -1.02 -14.01 0.58
C THR A 60 -1.11 -14.53 2.03
N ASP A 61 -0.82 -13.68 3.01
CA ASP A 61 -0.92 -14.00 4.44
C ASP A 61 -2.36 -14.32 4.88
N LEU A 62 -3.34 -13.72 4.21
CA LEU A 62 -4.78 -14.01 4.37
C LEU A 62 -5.24 -15.22 3.54
N ASN A 63 -4.32 -15.97 2.93
CA ASN A 63 -4.57 -17.13 2.09
C ASN A 63 -5.39 -16.83 0.81
N PHE A 64 -5.38 -15.59 0.31
CA PHE A 64 -5.89 -15.29 -1.02
C PHE A 64 -4.88 -15.65 -2.10
N ILE A 65 -5.37 -16.20 -3.21
CA ILE A 65 -4.58 -16.45 -4.41
C ILE A 65 -4.94 -15.38 -5.45
N VAL A 66 -3.97 -14.52 -5.79
CA VAL A 66 -4.15 -13.49 -6.82
C VAL A 66 -4.04 -14.14 -8.20
N THR A 67 -5.17 -14.36 -8.86
CA THR A 67 -5.24 -14.96 -10.21
C THR A 67 -5.11 -13.94 -11.33
N LYS A 68 -5.52 -12.69 -11.06
CA LYS A 68 -5.46 -11.56 -11.99
C LYS A 68 -5.38 -10.25 -11.21
N ALA A 69 -4.63 -9.29 -11.72
CA ALA A 69 -4.54 -7.96 -11.13
C ALA A 69 -4.51 -6.89 -12.24
N TYR A 70 -5.13 -5.75 -11.95
CA TYR A 70 -5.01 -4.51 -12.71
C TYR A 70 -4.41 -3.46 -11.78
N ILE A 71 -3.35 -2.80 -12.23
CA ILE A 71 -2.61 -1.84 -11.43
C ILE A 71 -2.56 -0.54 -12.20
N SER A 72 -2.96 0.54 -11.53
CA SER A 72 -2.95 1.90 -12.05
C SER A 72 -2.27 2.79 -11.03
N SER A 73 -1.48 3.75 -11.50
CA SER A 73 -1.00 4.86 -10.70
C SER A 73 -1.29 6.13 -11.49
N ASP A 74 -1.86 7.11 -10.79
CA ASP A 74 -2.23 8.41 -11.33
C ASP A 74 -1.04 9.32 -11.67
N GLY A 75 0.20 8.88 -11.42
CA GLY A 75 1.41 9.61 -11.80
C GLY A 75 1.46 10.99 -11.14
N GLY A 76 1.72 11.00 -9.82
CA GLY A 76 1.92 12.24 -9.06
C GLY A 76 2.97 13.17 -9.65
#